data_AF-A0A2P6MCQ2-F1
#
_entry.id   AF-A0A2P6MCQ2-F1
#
_cell.length_a   1.000
_cell.length_b   1.000
_cell.length_c   1.000
_cell.angle_alpha   90.00
_cell.angle_beta   90.00
_cell.angle_gamma   90.00
#
_symmetry.space_group_name_H-M   'P 1'
#
loop_
_entity.id
_entity.type
_entity.pdbx_description
1 polymer ?
#
loop_
_entity_poly.entity_id
_entity_poly.type
_entity_poly.pdbx_seq_one_letter_code
_entity_poly.pdbx_strand_id
1 'polypeptide(L)'
;MNLRPITAGLLLATLAACSPASDAPPPATGADPAARAASAPPPAAPAAKAQGDCDLISNEELSQAFDGRLSVRRAGGRGERGSGCTFSLAEVDESELVLQAGGLDQFNARKQSYSSQSGVAMEPLDIGREAWLVNNAQVIAVREDGGSVSLGLLLITLGQTPPVDKAQAREGLEELARLALERL
;
A
#
# COMPACT_ATOMS: atom_id res chain seq x y z
N MET A 1 -39.64 -1.09 9.66
CA MET A 1 -39.20 0.11 10.40
C MET A 1 -39.11 -0.25 11.88
N ASN A 2 -37.91 -0.26 12.46
CA ASN A 2 -37.67 -0.27 13.90
C ASN A 2 -36.23 0.25 14.11
N LEU A 3 -36.10 1.51 14.52
CA LEU A 3 -34.83 2.15 14.84
C LEU A 3 -34.38 1.72 16.24
N ARG A 4 -33.09 1.38 16.38
CA ARG A 4 -32.41 1.25 17.68
C ARG A 4 -31.27 2.27 17.78
N PRO A 5 -31.08 2.91 18.95
CA PRO A 5 -30.16 4.02 19.12
C PRO A 5 -28.68 3.60 19.23
N ILE A 6 -27.81 4.46 18.68
CA ILE A 6 -26.35 4.40 18.75
C ILE A 6 -25.92 5.06 20.06
N THR A 7 -25.27 4.31 20.94
CA THR A 7 -24.62 4.84 22.14
C THR A 7 -23.17 5.15 21.82
N ALA A 8 -22.83 6.43 21.69
CA ALA A 8 -21.47 6.92 21.54
C ALA A 8 -20.77 6.96 22.91
N GLY A 9 -19.77 6.11 23.11
CA GLY A 9 -18.88 6.15 24.26
C GLY A 9 -17.64 7.00 23.96
N LEU A 10 -17.62 8.22 24.48
CA LEU A 10 -16.47 9.12 24.47
C LEU A 10 -15.46 8.65 25.55
N LEU A 11 -14.26 8.23 25.15
CA LEU A 11 -13.16 7.95 26.08
C LEU A 11 -12.12 9.06 25.97
N LEU A 12 -12.15 9.99 26.93
CA LEU A 12 -11.06 10.93 27.21
C LEU A 12 -9.94 10.20 27.94
N ALA A 13 -8.74 10.17 27.38
CA ALA A 13 -7.51 9.81 28.11
C ALA A 13 -6.77 11.10 28.48
N THR A 14 -6.67 11.35 29.78
CA THR A 14 -6.02 12.53 30.38
C THR A 14 -4.50 12.40 30.36
N LEU A 15 -3.82 13.47 29.92
CA LEU A 15 -2.37 13.67 30.03
C LEU A 15 -1.95 13.80 31.51
N ALA A 16 -1.18 12.83 32.00
CA ALA A 16 -0.49 12.95 33.28
C ALA A 16 0.85 13.65 33.08
N ALA A 17 0.91 14.93 33.46
CA ALA A 17 2.15 15.67 33.63
C ALA A 17 2.73 15.34 35.01
N CYS A 18 3.91 14.72 35.05
CA CYS A 18 4.71 14.61 36.28
C CYS A 18 5.85 15.63 36.24
N SER A 19 5.74 16.67 37.06
CA SER A 19 6.86 17.48 37.53
C SER A 19 7.17 17.09 38.97
N PRO A 20 8.43 17.16 39.38
CA PRO A 20 8.72 17.78 40.68
C PRO A 20 9.76 18.90 40.57
N ALA A 21 9.42 20.06 41.14
CA ALA A 21 10.35 20.98 41.80
C ALA A 21 10.85 20.31 43.11
N SER A 22 12.00 20.58 43.72
CA SER A 22 12.76 21.81 43.95
C SER A 22 14.18 21.43 44.41
N ASP A 23 15.18 22.30 44.22
CA ASP A 23 15.97 22.84 45.35
C ASP A 23 16.98 23.92 44.89
N ALA A 24 17.18 24.90 45.77
CA ALA A 24 17.85 26.18 45.56
C ALA A 24 19.41 26.11 45.62
N PRO A 25 20.15 27.18 45.20
CA PRO A 25 21.58 27.11 44.86
C PRO A 25 22.51 27.59 45.97
N PRO A 26 23.83 27.33 45.85
CA PRO A 26 24.85 28.23 46.41
C PRO A 26 25.90 28.70 45.37
N PRO A 27 26.71 29.74 45.70
CA PRO A 27 27.29 30.66 44.70
C PRO A 27 28.79 30.45 44.38
N ALA A 28 29.13 30.94 43.17
CA ALA A 28 30.36 31.61 42.68
C ALA A 28 31.77 31.02 42.95
N THR A 29 32.51 30.71 41.87
CA THR A 29 33.71 31.45 41.35
C THR A 29 34.58 30.52 40.49
N GLY A 30 35.18 31.05 39.42
CA GLY A 30 36.27 30.39 38.68
C GLY A 30 36.20 30.58 37.17
N ALA A 31 37.13 31.36 36.63
CA ALA A 31 37.33 31.63 35.21
C ALA A 31 37.93 30.42 34.47
N ASP A 32 37.46 30.15 33.25
CA ASP A 32 38.29 29.96 32.05
C ASP A 32 37.42 29.76 30.79
N PRO A 33 37.68 30.42 29.65
CA PRO A 33 36.98 30.15 28.41
C PRO A 33 37.71 29.03 27.65
N ALA A 34 37.45 27.77 28.00
CA ALA A 34 37.79 26.66 27.12
C ALA A 34 36.67 26.52 26.08
N ALA A 35 36.79 27.27 24.98
CA ALA A 35 36.00 27.07 23.77
C ALA A 35 36.27 25.66 23.23
N ARG A 36 35.52 24.68 23.74
CA ARG A 36 35.43 23.36 23.13
C ARG A 36 34.57 23.54 21.89
N ALA A 37 35.21 23.72 20.75
CA ALA A 37 34.56 23.56 19.46
C ALA A 37 33.97 22.15 19.44
N ALA A 38 32.71 22.04 19.82
CA ALA A 38 31.91 20.85 19.59
C ALA A 38 31.77 20.78 18.08
N SER A 39 32.57 19.92 17.45
CA SER A 39 32.37 19.50 16.07
C SER A 39 30.90 19.18 15.93
N ALA A 40 30.19 19.97 15.11
CA ALA A 40 28.78 19.71 14.83
C ALA A 40 28.66 18.25 14.39
N PRO A 41 27.71 17.48 14.95
CA PRO A 41 27.50 16.12 14.50
C PRO A 41 27.28 16.15 12.98
N PRO A 42 27.86 15.19 12.24
CA PRO A 42 27.63 15.11 10.80
C PRO A 42 26.12 15.10 10.55
N PRO A 43 25.64 15.77 9.48
CA PRO A 43 24.22 15.77 9.17
C PRO A 43 23.73 14.34 9.13
N ALA A 44 22.66 14.05 9.88
CA ALA A 44 22.04 12.74 9.90
C ALA A 44 21.80 12.32 8.45
N ALA A 45 22.27 11.12 8.09
CA ALA A 45 22.01 10.56 6.77
C ALA A 45 20.49 10.66 6.52
N PRO A 46 20.07 11.09 5.32
CA PRO A 46 18.66 11.21 5.02
C PRO A 46 17.99 9.86 5.32
N ALA A 47 16.94 9.88 6.13
CA ALA A 47 16.19 8.69 6.46
C ALA A 47 15.79 8.00 5.16
N ALA A 48 16.11 6.70 5.03
CA ALA A 48 15.70 5.92 3.88
C ALA A 48 14.19 6.12 3.70
N LYS A 49 13.78 6.54 2.50
CA LYS A 49 12.37 6.71 2.17
C LYS A 49 11.68 5.38 2.45
N ALA A 50 10.67 5.38 3.32
CA ALA A 50 9.90 4.18 3.59
C ALA A 50 9.35 3.65 2.26
N GLN A 51 9.63 2.38 1.94
CA GLN A 51 9.13 1.73 0.74
C GLN A 51 7.64 1.41 0.95
N GLY A 52 6.79 2.02 0.14
CA GLY A 52 5.35 1.81 0.14
C GLY A 52 4.89 0.91 -1.00
N ASP A 53 3.58 0.71 -1.10
CA ASP A 53 2.97 -0.13 -2.15
C ASP A 53 3.28 0.37 -3.56
N CYS A 54 3.43 1.69 -3.74
CA CYS A 54 3.79 2.26 -5.05
C CYS A 54 5.22 1.94 -5.50
N ASP A 55 6.08 1.44 -4.62
CA ASP A 55 7.46 1.08 -4.98
C ASP A 55 7.58 -0.39 -5.45
N LEU A 56 6.47 -1.15 -5.46
CA LEU A 56 6.47 -2.56 -5.90
C LEU A 56 6.42 -2.74 -7.41
N ILE A 57 5.87 -1.76 -8.14
CA ILE A 57 5.74 -1.80 -9.60
C ILE A 57 6.08 -0.41 -10.14
N SER A 58 7.00 -0.35 -11.09
CA SER A 58 7.29 0.89 -11.83
C SER A 58 6.26 1.13 -12.93
N ASN A 59 6.17 2.39 -13.38
CA ASN A 59 5.28 2.74 -14.49
C ASN A 59 5.68 2.03 -15.79
N GLU A 60 6.98 1.83 -15.99
CA GLU A 60 7.53 1.12 -17.15
C GLU A 60 7.12 -0.34 -17.14
N GLU A 61 7.19 -1.02 -15.99
CA GLU A 61 6.76 -2.41 -15.85
C GLU A 61 5.25 -2.56 -16.02
N LEU A 62 4.46 -1.63 -15.48
CA LEU A 62 3.02 -1.60 -15.73
C LEU A 62 2.75 -1.50 -17.23
N SER A 63 3.40 -0.55 -17.91
CA SER A 63 3.19 -0.39 -19.35
C SER A 63 3.63 -1.61 -20.14
N GLN A 64 4.78 -2.20 -19.80
CA GLN A 64 5.31 -3.41 -20.45
C GLN A 64 4.41 -4.62 -20.25
N ALA A 65 3.84 -4.83 -19.06
CA ALA A 65 2.93 -5.94 -18.79
C ALA A 65 1.65 -5.91 -19.64
N PHE A 66 1.32 -4.75 -20.23
CA PHE A 66 0.21 -4.57 -21.15
C PHE A 66 0.65 -4.20 -22.57
N ASP A 67 1.88 -4.56 -22.98
CA ASP A 67 2.44 -4.29 -24.32
C ASP A 67 2.36 -2.81 -24.75
N GLY A 68 2.47 -1.88 -23.81
CA GLY A 68 2.35 -0.44 -24.05
C GLY A 68 0.92 0.06 -24.29
N ARG A 69 -0.09 -0.79 -24.12
CA ARG A 69 -1.52 -0.43 -24.30
C ARG A 69 -2.10 0.33 -23.12
N LEU A 70 -1.48 0.21 -21.96
CA LEU A 70 -1.81 0.99 -20.77
C LEU A 70 -0.60 1.84 -20.37
N SER A 71 -0.84 3.07 -19.97
CA SER A 71 0.18 3.98 -19.47
C SER A 71 -0.33 4.73 -18.23
N VAL A 72 0.61 5.10 -17.36
CA VAL A 72 0.29 5.71 -16.07
C VAL A 72 0.29 7.22 -16.19
N ARG A 73 -0.84 7.88 -15.89
CA ARG A 73 -0.91 9.34 -15.70
C ARG A 73 -0.32 9.74 -14.35
N ARG A 74 -0.67 9.00 -13.30
CA ARG A 74 -0.29 9.28 -11.92
C ARG A 74 -0.31 7.99 -11.11
N ALA A 75 0.67 7.83 -10.21
CA ALA A 75 0.64 6.84 -9.15
C ALA A 75 0.57 7.54 -7.79
N GLY A 76 -0.16 6.98 -6.83
CA GLY A 76 -0.24 7.54 -5.48
C GLY A 76 -0.84 6.60 -4.45
N GLY A 77 -0.41 6.78 -3.20
CA GLY A 77 -0.83 5.99 -2.04
C GLY A 77 -0.41 6.70 -0.75
N ARG A 78 -0.71 6.13 0.42
CA ARG A 78 -0.34 6.78 1.70
C ARG A 78 1.15 6.62 2.06
N GLY A 79 1.95 6.01 1.17
CA GLY A 79 3.40 5.87 1.30
C GLY A 79 3.87 4.74 2.21
N GLU A 80 2.96 4.10 2.94
CA GLU A 80 3.25 2.95 3.81
C GLU A 80 2.89 1.63 3.12
N ARG A 81 3.65 0.56 3.40
CA ARG A 81 3.34 -0.80 2.96
C ARG A 81 1.98 -1.23 3.49
N GLY A 82 1.12 -1.76 2.61
CA GLY A 82 -0.24 -2.18 2.92
C GLY A 82 -1.29 -1.06 2.95
N SER A 83 -0.89 0.19 2.66
CA SER A 83 -1.83 1.31 2.54
C SER A 83 -2.50 1.42 1.17
N GLY A 84 -2.02 0.65 0.20
CA GLY A 84 -2.45 0.69 -1.20
C GLY A 84 -1.72 1.72 -2.06
N CYS A 85 -1.58 1.39 -3.32
CA CYS A 85 -1.19 2.27 -4.41
C CYS A 85 -2.24 2.23 -5.51
N THR A 86 -2.64 3.41 -6.00
CA THR A 86 -3.51 3.57 -7.15
C THR A 86 -2.72 4.18 -8.30
N PHE A 87 -2.77 3.54 -9.45
CA PHE A 87 -2.23 4.01 -10.73
C PHE A 87 -3.39 4.44 -11.61
N SER A 88 -3.54 5.75 -11.82
CA SER A 88 -4.52 6.29 -12.77
C SER A 88 -4.01 6.11 -14.20
N LEU A 89 -4.82 5.50 -15.06
CA LEU A 89 -4.45 5.12 -16.42
C LEU A 89 -4.78 6.22 -17.44
N ALA A 90 -4.06 6.25 -18.57
CA ALA A 90 -4.13 7.35 -19.51
C ALA A 90 -5.15 7.20 -20.63
N GLU A 91 -5.54 5.98 -20.95
CA GLU A 91 -6.23 5.64 -22.18
C GLU A 91 -7.76 5.78 -22.06
N VAL A 92 -8.25 5.75 -20.82
CA VAL A 92 -9.68 5.69 -20.51
C VAL A 92 -9.94 6.49 -19.24
N ASP A 93 -11.03 7.25 -19.24
CA ASP A 93 -11.38 8.12 -18.12
C ASP A 93 -11.68 7.29 -16.88
N GLU A 94 -11.22 7.78 -15.72
CA GLU A 94 -11.45 7.18 -14.40
C GLU A 94 -11.03 5.70 -14.28
N SER A 95 -10.12 5.25 -15.15
CA SER A 95 -9.59 3.88 -15.10
C SER A 95 -8.36 3.80 -14.23
N GLU A 96 -8.26 2.73 -13.46
CA GLU A 96 -7.30 2.58 -12.38
C GLU A 96 -6.75 1.16 -12.31
N LEU A 97 -5.48 1.05 -11.95
CA LEU A 97 -4.92 -0.17 -11.39
C LEU A 97 -4.64 0.07 -9.90
N VAL A 98 -5.15 -0.82 -9.04
CA VAL A 98 -5.01 -0.71 -7.59
C VAL A 98 -4.19 -1.88 -7.07
N LEU A 99 -3.05 -1.58 -6.45
CA LEU A 99 -2.17 -2.54 -5.81
C LEU A 99 -2.24 -2.37 -4.29
N GLN A 100 -2.35 -3.46 -3.55
CA GLN A 100 -2.26 -3.47 -2.10
C GLN A 100 -1.38 -4.62 -1.64
N ALA A 101 -0.32 -4.31 -0.90
CA ALA A 101 0.44 -5.34 -0.20
C ALA A 101 -0.27 -5.75 1.09
N GLY A 102 0.14 -6.87 1.67
CA GLY A 102 -0.43 -7.36 2.91
C GLY A 102 0.27 -8.58 3.48
N GLY A 103 -0.31 -9.09 4.56
CA GLY A 103 0.05 -10.38 5.15
C GLY A 103 -0.95 -11.48 4.83
N LEU A 104 -0.73 -12.66 5.41
CA LEU A 104 -1.56 -13.84 5.21
C LEU A 104 -3.02 -13.62 5.63
N ASP A 105 -3.25 -12.94 6.75
CA ASP A 105 -4.60 -12.66 7.24
C ASP A 105 -5.42 -11.82 6.25
N GLN A 106 -4.76 -10.86 5.60
CA GLN A 106 -5.41 -9.99 4.61
C GLN A 106 -5.70 -10.75 3.31
N PHE A 107 -4.81 -11.65 2.89
CA PHE A 107 -5.08 -12.58 1.79
C PHE A 107 -6.29 -13.46 2.09
N ASN A 108 -6.30 -14.12 3.25
CA ASN A 108 -7.39 -15.00 3.66
C ASN A 108 -8.73 -14.26 3.77
N ALA A 109 -8.73 -13.05 4.34
CA ALA A 109 -9.92 -12.21 4.41
C ALA A 109 -10.47 -11.85 3.02
N ARG A 110 -9.60 -11.49 2.06
CA ARG A 110 -10.00 -11.21 0.67
C ARG A 110 -10.55 -12.47 -0.02
N LYS A 111 -9.84 -13.59 0.06
CA LYS A 111 -10.27 -14.88 -0.49
C LYS A 111 -11.64 -15.31 0.07
N GLN A 112 -11.82 -15.20 1.39
CA GLN A 112 -13.09 -15.49 2.04
C GLN A 112 -14.20 -14.55 1.54
N SER A 113 -13.91 -13.25 1.45
CA SER A 113 -14.86 -12.26 0.93
C SER A 113 -15.34 -12.61 -0.47
N TYR A 114 -14.44 -12.93 -1.40
CA TYR A 114 -14.81 -13.30 -2.77
C TYR A 114 -15.54 -14.62 -2.86
N SER A 115 -15.02 -15.67 -2.22
CA SER A 115 -15.63 -17.01 -2.25
C SER A 115 -17.02 -17.08 -1.59
N SER A 116 -17.35 -16.13 -0.71
CA SER A 116 -18.67 -16.03 -0.08
C SER A 116 -19.73 -15.33 -0.94
N GLN A 117 -19.32 -14.65 -2.03
CA GLN A 117 -20.22 -13.87 -2.87
C GLN A 117 -20.76 -14.68 -4.04
N SER A 118 -22.08 -14.62 -4.26
CA SER A 118 -22.70 -15.22 -5.44
C SER A 118 -22.28 -14.47 -6.71
N GLY A 119 -21.96 -15.20 -7.77
CA GLY A 119 -21.60 -14.64 -9.07
C GLY A 119 -20.14 -14.17 -9.20
N VAL A 120 -19.31 -14.38 -8.18
CA VAL A 120 -17.86 -14.17 -8.26
C VAL A 120 -17.20 -15.45 -8.79
N ALA A 121 -16.50 -15.33 -9.92
CA ALA A 121 -15.66 -16.39 -10.45
C ALA A 121 -14.24 -16.26 -9.87
N MET A 122 -13.71 -17.36 -9.34
CA MET A 122 -12.33 -17.46 -8.86
C MET A 122 -11.62 -18.58 -9.61
N GLU A 123 -10.56 -18.23 -10.34
CA GLU A 123 -9.73 -19.17 -11.08
C GLU A 123 -8.35 -19.25 -10.42
N PRO A 124 -7.80 -20.45 -10.16
CA PRO A 124 -6.47 -20.57 -9.57
C PRO A 124 -5.39 -20.11 -10.55
N LEU A 125 -4.34 -19.49 -10.02
CA LEU A 125 -3.16 -19.07 -10.77
C LEU A 125 -1.90 -19.74 -10.20
N ASP A 126 -0.93 -20.00 -11.08
CA ASP A 126 0.37 -20.60 -10.72
C ASP A 126 1.38 -19.50 -10.36
N ILE A 127 1.13 -18.80 -9.24
CA ILE A 127 1.98 -17.70 -8.74
C ILE A 127 2.07 -17.79 -7.22
N GLY A 128 3.29 -17.77 -6.68
CA GLY A 128 3.54 -17.85 -5.25
C GLY A 128 3.10 -19.19 -4.65
N ARG A 129 2.70 -19.18 -3.37
CA ARG A 129 2.13 -20.35 -2.68
C ARG A 129 0.68 -20.60 -3.10
N GLU A 130 -0.08 -19.52 -3.24
CA GLU A 130 -1.49 -19.58 -3.64
C GLU A 130 -1.89 -18.26 -4.31
N ALA A 131 -2.59 -18.34 -5.44
CA ALA A 131 -3.10 -17.18 -6.15
C ALA A 131 -4.44 -17.45 -6.85
N TRP A 132 -5.23 -16.39 -7.01
CA TRP A 132 -6.55 -16.43 -7.64
C TRP A 132 -6.77 -15.23 -8.55
N LEU A 133 -7.27 -15.48 -9.75
CA LEU A 133 -7.89 -14.49 -10.61
C LEU A 133 -9.38 -14.40 -10.30
N VAL A 134 -9.84 -13.22 -9.94
CA VAL A 134 -11.22 -12.90 -9.55
C VAL A 134 -11.86 -12.08 -10.66
N ASN A 135 -12.95 -12.60 -11.24
CA ASN A 135 -13.74 -11.95 -12.30
C ASN A 135 -12.94 -11.44 -13.52
N ASN A 136 -11.79 -12.03 -13.83
CA ASN A 136 -10.86 -11.60 -14.90
C ASN A 136 -10.29 -10.18 -14.72
N ALA A 137 -10.41 -9.58 -13.54
CA ALA A 137 -10.07 -8.18 -13.32
C ALA A 137 -9.24 -7.96 -12.05
N GLN A 138 -9.09 -8.96 -11.20
CA GLN A 138 -8.33 -8.82 -9.97
C GLN A 138 -7.55 -10.08 -9.63
N VAL A 139 -6.29 -9.94 -9.26
CA VAL A 139 -5.46 -11.01 -8.72
C VAL A 139 -5.30 -10.81 -7.22
N ILE A 140 -5.42 -11.90 -6.46
CA ILE A 140 -4.90 -11.99 -5.09
C ILE A 140 -3.88 -13.12 -5.04
N ALA A 141 -2.75 -12.90 -4.39
CA ALA A 141 -1.69 -13.90 -4.33
C ALA A 141 -0.90 -13.80 -3.03
N VAL A 142 -0.35 -14.91 -2.56
CA VAL A 142 0.42 -15.00 -1.31
C VAL A 142 1.67 -15.86 -1.51
N ARG A 143 2.77 -15.43 -0.89
CA ARG A 143 4.05 -16.14 -0.82
C ARG A 143 4.08 -17.18 0.29
N GLU A 144 5.13 -18.00 0.27
CA GLU A 144 5.39 -19.01 1.30
C GLU A 144 5.51 -18.39 2.70
N ASP A 145 6.19 -17.25 2.82
CA ASP A 145 6.37 -16.50 4.07
C ASP A 145 5.13 -15.71 4.54
N GLY A 146 4.04 -15.75 3.75
CA GLY A 146 2.79 -15.09 4.07
C GLY A 146 2.68 -13.63 3.58
N GLY A 147 3.71 -13.08 2.92
CA GLY A 147 3.57 -11.81 2.20
C GLY A 147 2.54 -11.94 1.07
N SER A 148 1.61 -10.99 0.95
CA SER A 148 0.53 -11.06 -0.04
C SER A 148 0.36 -9.78 -0.84
N VAL A 149 -0.18 -9.91 -2.04
CA VAL A 149 -0.60 -8.80 -2.90
C VAL A 149 -2.06 -8.96 -3.31
N SER A 150 -2.71 -7.82 -3.55
CA SER A 150 -3.96 -7.73 -4.32
C SER A 150 -3.77 -6.68 -5.41
N LEU A 151 -4.11 -7.04 -6.65
CA LEU A 151 -3.96 -6.21 -7.84
C LEU A 151 -5.29 -6.20 -8.58
N GLY A 152 -5.96 -5.06 -8.66
CA GLY A 152 -7.22 -4.90 -9.39
C GLY A 152 -7.07 -3.94 -10.55
N LEU A 153 -7.62 -4.30 -11.72
CA LEU A 153 -7.71 -3.46 -12.90
C LEU A 153 -9.17 -3.06 -13.13
N LEU A 154 -9.42 -1.75 -13.11
CA LEU A 154 -10.70 -1.15 -13.43
C LEU A 154 -10.54 -0.35 -14.72
N LEU A 155 -11.20 -0.81 -15.79
CA LEU A 155 -11.28 -0.11 -17.07
C LEU A 155 -12.71 0.37 -17.29
N ILE A 156 -12.90 1.67 -17.37
CA ILE A 156 -14.20 2.29 -17.63
C ILE A 156 -14.19 2.78 -19.08
N THR A 157 -15.01 2.17 -19.93
CA THR A 157 -15.16 2.58 -21.33
C THR A 157 -16.59 3.05 -21.62
N LEU A 158 -16.73 4.32 -22.01
CA LEU A 158 -18.02 4.93 -22.33
C LEU A 158 -18.33 4.75 -23.82
N GLY A 159 -18.75 3.54 -24.21
CA GLY A 159 -19.07 3.19 -25.60
C GLY A 159 -17.86 3.02 -26.51
N GLN A 160 -16.64 3.05 -25.94
CA GLN A 160 -15.39 2.77 -26.64
C GLN A 160 -14.97 1.31 -26.41
N THR A 161 -14.17 0.78 -27.34
CA THR A 161 -13.50 -0.50 -27.14
C THR A 161 -12.45 -0.36 -26.02
N PRO A 162 -12.42 -1.26 -25.03
CA PRO A 162 -11.35 -1.28 -24.04
C PRO A 162 -9.96 -1.37 -24.67
N PRO A 163 -8.93 -0.71 -24.11
CA PRO A 163 -7.56 -0.73 -24.66
C PRO A 163 -6.91 -2.11 -24.60
N VAL A 164 -7.37 -2.96 -23.69
CA VAL A 164 -6.97 -4.36 -23.53
C VAL A 164 -8.21 -5.26 -23.44
N ASP A 165 -8.13 -6.45 -24.03
CA ASP A 165 -9.16 -7.48 -23.86
C ASP A 165 -8.98 -8.28 -22.56
N LYS A 166 -9.84 -9.28 -22.32
CA LYS A 166 -9.80 -10.10 -21.10
C LYS A 166 -8.54 -10.96 -20.98
N ALA A 167 -8.02 -11.48 -22.10
CA ALA A 167 -6.83 -12.31 -22.08
C ALA A 167 -5.61 -11.44 -21.76
N GLN A 168 -5.51 -10.27 -22.41
CA GLN A 168 -4.47 -9.29 -22.15
C GLN A 168 -4.53 -8.75 -20.73
N ALA A 169 -5.74 -8.46 -20.21
CA ALA A 169 -5.93 -8.03 -18.83
C ALA A 169 -5.43 -9.08 -17.84
N ARG A 170 -5.75 -10.35 -18.08
CA ARG A 170 -5.27 -11.48 -17.28
C ARG A 170 -3.75 -11.59 -17.30
N GLU A 171 -3.16 -11.69 -18.48
CA GLU A 171 -1.70 -11.88 -18.64
C GLU A 171 -0.92 -10.75 -17.97
N GLY A 172 -1.33 -9.50 -18.18
CA GLY A 172 -0.70 -8.35 -17.54
C GLY A 172 -0.89 -8.33 -16.02
N LEU A 173 -2.09 -8.65 -15.51
CA LEU A 173 -2.32 -8.73 -14.06
C LEU A 173 -1.51 -9.85 -13.39
N GLU A 174 -1.38 -11.00 -14.03
CA GLU A 174 -0.56 -12.12 -13.56
C GLU A 174 0.91 -11.72 -13.48
N GLU A 175 1.45 -11.11 -14.54
CA GLU A 175 2.84 -10.65 -14.57
C GLU A 175 3.11 -9.60 -13.49
N LEU A 176 2.24 -8.60 -13.35
CA LEU A 176 2.38 -7.58 -12.32
C LEU A 176 2.26 -8.16 -10.90
N ALA A 177 1.39 -9.15 -10.68
CA ALA A 177 1.28 -9.81 -9.39
C ALA A 177 2.56 -10.59 -9.04
N ARG A 178 3.18 -11.25 -10.03
CA ARG A 178 4.46 -11.94 -9.87
C ARG A 178 5.57 -10.95 -9.48
N LEU A 179 5.73 -9.87 -10.24
CA LEU A 179 6.72 -8.83 -9.96
C LEU A 179 6.53 -8.19 -8.58
N ALA A 180 5.28 -7.87 -8.22
CA ALA A 180 4.98 -7.28 -6.92
C ALA A 180 5.28 -8.26 -5.78
N LEU A 181 4.98 -9.55 -5.93
CA LEU A 181 5.29 -10.57 -4.92
C LEU A 181 6.79 -10.75 -4.72
N GLU A 182 7.59 -10.75 -5.80
CA GLU A 182 9.05 -10.89 -5.72
C GLU A 182 9.72 -9.77 -4.90
N ARG A 183 9.05 -8.61 -4.80
CA ARG A 183 9.55 -7.40 -4.12
C ARG A 183 9.00 -7.20 -2.70
N LEU A 184 8.11 -8.08 -2.25
CA LEU A 184 7.67 -8.11 -0.85
C LEU A 184 8.74 -8.65 0.09
#